data_AF-A0A5J5IYS1-F1
#
_entry.id   AF-A0A5J5IYS1-F1
#
_cell.length_a   1.000
_cell.length_b   1.000
_cell.length_c   1.000
_cell.angle_alpha   90.00
_cell.angle_beta   90.00
_cell.angle_gamma   90.00
#
_symmetry.space_group_name_H-M   'P 1'
#
loop_
_entity.id
_entity.type
_entity.pdbx_description
1 polymer ?
#
loop_
_entity_poly.entity_id
_entity_poly.type
_entity_poly.pdbx_seq_one_letter_code
_entity_poly.pdbx_strand_id
1 'polypeptide(L)' 'MTHDNSDDGDALEQVVVRLTGRFPDLAVDTVRTTVTEVYASFADAHVRDFLPVLVENEAKKQLKSLAR' A
#
# COMPACT_ATOMS: atom_id res chain seq x y z
N MET A 1 21.08 -4.46 -12.69
CA MET A 1 19.90 -3.60 -12.64
C MET A 1 19.57 -3.45 -11.16
N THR A 2 20.14 -2.44 -10.52
CA THR A 2 19.87 -2.12 -9.11
C THR A 2 18.46 -1.54 -9.07
N HIS A 3 17.49 -2.26 -8.50
CA HIS A 3 16.18 -1.69 -8.20
C HIS A 3 16.42 -0.56 -7.20
N ASP A 4 16.32 0.68 -7.68
CA ASP A 4 16.64 1.87 -6.89
C ASP A 4 15.54 2.05 -5.85
N ASN A 5 15.93 2.20 -4.59
CA ASN A 5 15.02 2.30 -3.44
C ASN A 5 14.09 3.55 -3.51
N SER A 6 14.26 4.40 -4.52
CA SER A 6 13.38 5.53 -4.84
C SER A 6 12.07 5.11 -5.53
N ASP A 7 12.06 4.00 -6.29
CA ASP A 7 10.85 3.51 -6.99
C ASP A 7 9.77 2.98 -6.02
N ASP A 8 10.19 2.44 -4.87
CA ASP A 8 9.28 1.91 -3.85
C ASP A 8 8.36 3.01 -3.28
N GLY A 9 8.89 4.22 -3.09
CA GLY A 9 8.14 5.36 -2.56
C GLY A 9 7.07 5.85 -3.52
N ASP A 10 7.44 6.02 -4.79
CA ASP A 10 6.51 6.42 -5.84
C ASP A 10 5.44 5.35 -6.09
N ALA A 11 5.83 4.07 -6.08
CA ALA A 11 4.90 2.96 -6.21
C ALA A 11 3.90 2.91 -5.05
N LEU A 12 4.33 3.21 -3.81
CA LEU A 12 3.48 3.21 -2.63
C LEU A 12 2.47 4.37 -2.66
N GLU A 13 2.89 5.58 -3.02
CA GLU A 13 1.95 6.71 -3.16
C GLU A 13 0.90 6.43 -4.25
N GLN A 14 1.29 5.77 -5.36
CA GLN A 14 0.34 5.33 -6.38
C GLN A 14 -0.69 4.31 -5.84
N VAL A 15 -0.27 3.41 -4.94
CA VAL A 15 -1.19 2.49 -4.23
C VAL A 15 -2.17 3.28 -3.36
N VAL A 16 -1.70 4.27 -2.60
CA VAL A 16 -2.55 5.12 -1.75
C VAL A 16 -3.60 5.85 -2.59
N VAL A 17 -3.20 6.46 -3.72
CA VAL A 17 -4.12 7.14 -4.64
C VAL A 17 -5.20 6.20 -5.17
N ARG A 18 -4.81 4.99 -5.63
CA ARG A 18 -5.77 3.99 -6.13
C ARG A 18 -6.76 3.53 -5.06
N LEU A 19 -6.28 3.27 -3.84
CA LEU A 19 -7.13 2.82 -2.74
C LEU A 19 -8.05 3.93 -2.24
N THR A 20 -7.58 5.18 -2.19
CA THR A 20 -8.40 6.33 -1.83
C THR A 20 -9.58 6.50 -2.80
N GLY A 21 -9.33 6.38 -4.11
CA GLY A 21 -10.40 6.41 -5.11
C GLY A 21 -11.38 5.22 -5.01
N ARG A 22 -10.94 4.09 -4.44
CA ARG A 22 -11.75 2.88 -4.28
C ARG A 22 -12.57 2.87 -2.98
N PHE A 23 -12.12 3.61 -1.97
CA PHE A 23 -12.77 3.72 -0.66
C PHE A 23 -13.02 5.21 -0.34
N PRO A 24 -13.93 5.88 -1.07
CA PRO A 24 -14.20 7.31 -0.88
C PRO A 24 -14.83 7.63 0.48
N ASP A 25 -15.43 6.65 1.15
CA ASP A 25 -16.01 6.78 2.49
C ASP A 25 -14.95 6.79 3.62
N LEU A 26 -13.71 6.39 3.32
CA LEU A 26 -12.61 6.39 4.30
C LEU A 26 -11.75 7.65 4.14
N ALA A 27 -11.25 8.17 5.25
CA ALA A 27 -10.30 9.28 5.24
C ALA A 27 -8.99 8.86 4.52
N VAL A 28 -8.42 9.78 3.75
CA VAL A 28 -7.15 9.56 3.03
C VAL A 28 -6.03 9.17 4.00
N ASP A 29 -5.99 9.78 5.18
CA ASP A 29 -5.04 9.43 6.24
C ASP A 29 -5.20 7.97 6.68
N THR A 30 -6.43 7.47 6.86
CA THR A 30 -6.68 6.06 7.20
C THR A 30 -6.16 5.12 6.12
N VAL A 31 -6.41 5.45 4.84
CA VAL A 31 -5.90 4.68 3.70
C VAL A 31 -4.38 4.68 3.69
N ARG A 32 -3.74 5.85 3.86
CA ARG A 32 -2.30 6.02 3.89
C ARG A 32 -1.66 5.23 5.03
N THR A 33 -2.16 5.39 6.26
CA THR A 33 -1.68 4.64 7.43
C THR A 33 -1.77 3.14 7.21
N THR A 34 -2.91 2.63 6.72
CA THR A 34 -3.09 1.20 6.44
C THR A 34 -2.07 0.70 5.41
N VAL A 35 -1.86 1.46 4.34
CA VAL A 35 -0.89 1.10 3.29
C VAL A 35 0.54 1.10 3.83
N THR A 36 0.93 2.10 4.64
CA THR A 36 2.26 2.17 5.25
C THR A 36 2.50 1.04 6.26
N GLU A 37 1.50 0.70 7.09
CA GLU A 37 1.59 -0.42 8.03
C GLU A 37 1.77 -1.76 7.31
N VAL A 38 1.02 -1.97 6.23
CA VAL A 38 1.16 -3.16 5.38
C VAL A 38 2.54 -3.19 4.72
N TYR A 39 3.01 -2.07 4.15
CA TYR A 39 4.35 -1.99 3.56
C TYR A 39 5.45 -2.33 4.58
N ALA A 40 5.34 -1.80 5.80
CA ALA A 40 6.27 -2.10 6.89
C ALA A 40 6.25 -3.59 7.29
N SER A 41 5.10 -4.28 7.18
CA SER A 41 5.00 -5.73 7.45
C SER A 41 5.83 -6.58 6.47
N PHE A 42 6.14 -6.04 5.29
CA PHE A 42 6.97 -6.70 4.29
C PHE A 42 8.42 -6.16 4.26
N ALA A 43 8.86 -5.44 5.29
CA ALA A 43 10.22 -4.88 5.35
C ALA A 43 11.33 -5.94 5.18
N ASP A 44 11.08 -7.18 5.61
CA ASP A 44 12.01 -8.31 5.52
C ASP A 44 11.93 -9.08 4.18
N ALA A 45 11.04 -8.68 3.25
CA ALA A 45 10.88 -9.36 1.98
C ALA A 45 12.12 -9.22 1.08
N HIS A 46 12.71 -10.36 0.69
CA HIS A 46 13.92 -10.42 -0.13
C HIS A 46 13.69 -9.98 -1.59
N VAL A 47 12.46 -10.08 -2.10
CA VAL A 47 12.08 -9.68 -3.47
C VAL A 47 11.01 -8.59 -3.38
N ARG A 48 11.32 -7.41 -3.94
CA ARG A 48 10.47 -6.21 -3.84
C ARG A 48 9.72 -5.85 -5.13
N ASP A 49 10.05 -6.49 -6.25
CA ASP A 49 9.40 -6.25 -7.56
C ASP A 49 7.86 -6.37 -7.53
N PHE A 50 7.34 -7.21 -6.64
CA PHE A 50 5.89 -7.44 -6.48
C PHE A 50 5.31 -6.82 -5.21
N LEU A 51 6.13 -6.13 -4.42
CA LEU A 51 5.75 -5.54 -3.14
C LEU A 51 4.56 -4.59 -3.26
N PRO A 52 4.49 -3.67 -4.26
CA PRO A 52 3.35 -2.76 -4.39
C PRO A 52 2.02 -3.51 -4.58
N VAL A 53 2.04 -4.62 -5.33
CA VAL A 53 0.86 -5.45 -5.59
C VAL A 53 0.43 -6.18 -4.33
N LEU A 54 1.38 -6.74 -3.57
CA LEU A 54 1.09 -7.41 -2.30
C LEU A 54 0.51 -6.44 -1.27
N VAL A 55 1.13 -5.25 -1.16
CA VAL A 55 0.68 -4.18 -0.27
C VAL A 55 -0.72 -3.71 -0.62
N GLU A 56 -1.00 -3.46 -1.91
CA GLU A 56 -2.33 -3.05 -2.35
C GLU A 56 -3.39 -4.10 -2.01
N ASN A 57 -3.10 -5.39 -2.23
CA ASN A 57 -4.05 -6.46 -1.94
C ASN A 57 -4.36 -6.58 -0.46
N GLU A 58 -3.35 -6.50 0.41
CA GLU A 58 -3.54 -6.65 1.84
C GLU A 58 -4.18 -5.39 2.46
N ALA A 59 -3.74 -4.20 2.06
CA ALA A 59 -4.36 -2.95 2.48
C ALA A 59 -5.84 -2.89 2.08
N LYS A 60 -6.18 -3.36 0.88
CA LYS A 60 -7.59 -3.44 0.43
C LYS A 60 -8.44 -4.37 1.30
N LYS A 61 -7.90 -5.50 1.78
CA LYS A 61 -8.65 -6.39 2.69
C LYS A 61 -8.90 -5.70 4.02
N GLN A 62 -7.89 -5.04 4.58
CA GLN A 62 -8.02 -4.31 5.84
C GLN A 62 -9.00 -3.15 5.73
N LEU A 63 -8.88 -2.30 4.70
CA LEU A 63 -9.80 -1.19 4.45
C LEU A 63 -11.25 -1.65 4.25
N LYS A 64 -11.45 -2.80 3.58
CA LYS A 64 -12.80 -3.40 3.44
C LYS A 64 -13.39 -3.83 4.79
N SER A 65 -12.55 -4.22 5.75
CA SER A 65 -12.99 -4.51 7.12
C SER A 65 -13.34 -3.24 7.90
N LEU A 66 -12.68 -2.12 7.62
CA LEU A 66 -12.92 -0.83 8.27
C LEU A 66 -14.14 -0.09 7.72
N ALA A 67 -14.44 -0.29 6.43
CA ALA A 67 -15.60 0.31 5.75
C ALA A 67 -16.92 -0.48 5.98
N ARG A 68 -16.93 -1.45 6.91
CA ARG A 68 -18.08 -2.32 7.17
C ARG A 68 -18.94 -1.82 8.32
#